data_AF-A0A073CIC6-F1
#
_entry.id   AF-A0A073CIC6-F1
#
_cell.length_a   1.000
_cell.length_b   1.000
_cell.length_c   1.000
_cell.angle_alpha   90.00
_cell.angle_beta   90.00
_cell.angle_gamma   90.00
#
_symmetry.space_group_name_H-M   'P 1'
#
loop_
_entity.id
_entity.type
_entity.pdbx_description
1 polymer ?
#
loop_
_entity_poly.entity_id
_entity_poly.type
_entity_poly.pdbx_seq_one_letter_code
_entity_poly.pdbx_strand_id
1 'polypeptide(L)'
;MLVSPSQLHPESSLFLTTFWEWGNNDIFILPVSAAVNSVNTVDIITDFIIGEDQIGLTEGLNQNNILLTSTVINGTPGTLISVINSNQFLGFVANLSPGGLINQFIAINLNN
;
A
#
# COMPACT_ATOMS: atom_id res chain seq x y z
N MET A 1 -14.39 24.44 -22.26
CA MET A 1 -13.05 25.03 -22.47
C MET A 1 -12.05 23.90 -22.39
N LEU A 2 -11.54 23.42 -23.53
CA LEU A 2 -10.51 22.38 -23.58
C LEU A 2 -9.14 23.02 -23.35
N VAL A 3 -8.34 22.43 -22.47
CA VAL A 3 -6.90 22.73 -22.36
C VAL A 3 -6.11 21.42 -22.52
N SER A 4 -5.11 21.47 -23.41
CA SER A 4 -4.28 20.35 -23.85
C SER A 4 -3.24 19.93 -22.80
N PRO A 5 -2.77 18.66 -22.78
CA PRO A 5 -1.66 18.25 -21.93
C PRO A 5 -0.31 18.64 -22.55
N SER A 6 0.53 19.35 -21.78
CA SER A 6 1.86 19.77 -22.20
C SER A 6 2.97 18.94 -21.53
N GLN A 7 3.79 18.33 -22.39
CA GLN A 7 5.22 17.99 -22.24
C GLN A 7 5.61 16.79 -21.36
N LEU A 8 5.95 15.69 -22.06
CA LEU A 8 6.84 14.62 -21.61
C LEU A 8 8.28 15.16 -21.50
N HIS A 9 8.97 14.87 -20.40
CA HIS A 9 10.43 14.84 -20.37
C HIS A 9 10.91 13.62 -19.56
N PRO A 10 12.01 12.95 -19.97
CA PRO A 10 12.42 11.66 -19.44
C PRO A 10 13.39 11.80 -18.26
N GLU A 11 13.60 10.66 -17.59
CA GLU A 11 14.69 10.31 -16.66
C GLU A 11 14.35 10.29 -15.15
N SER A 12 14.29 9.04 -14.66
CA SER A 12 14.82 8.55 -13.38
C SER A 12 14.31 9.16 -12.07
N SER A 13 13.09 8.78 -11.70
CA SER A 13 12.76 8.26 -10.37
C SER A 13 11.37 7.66 -10.46
N LEU A 14 11.17 6.44 -9.95
CA LEU A 14 9.87 5.78 -9.92
C LEU A 14 9.02 6.44 -8.81
N PHE A 15 8.66 7.71 -9.02
CA PHE A 15 7.58 8.38 -8.31
C PHE A 15 6.31 8.05 -9.07
N LEU A 16 5.58 7.04 -8.62
CA LEU A 16 4.24 6.77 -9.12
C LEU A 16 3.30 7.82 -8.50
N THR A 17 3.41 9.08 -8.95
CA THR A 17 2.43 10.11 -8.59
C THR A 17 1.44 10.21 -9.74
N THR A 18 0.20 9.83 -9.46
CA THR A 18 -1.02 10.12 -10.22
C THR A 18 -1.05 9.62 -11.67
N PHE A 19 -1.34 8.32 -11.81
CA PHE A 19 -2.12 7.88 -12.96
C PHE A 19 -3.55 8.40 -12.78
N TRP A 20 -3.96 9.39 -13.57
CA TRP A 20 -5.37 9.81 -13.64
C TRP A 20 -6.17 8.71 -14.37
N GLU A 21 -6.29 7.54 -13.77
CA GLU A 21 -7.20 6.51 -14.26
C GLU A 21 -8.60 6.81 -13.73
N TRP A 22 -9.54 6.91 -14.67
CA TRP A 22 -10.97 7.03 -14.39
C TRP A 22 -11.53 5.68 -13.92
N GLY A 23 -10.92 5.10 -12.90
CA GLY A 23 -11.22 3.80 -12.32
C GLY A 23 -10.96 3.83 -10.82
N ASN A 24 -12.02 3.95 -10.04
CA ASN A 24 -12.02 4.18 -8.60
C ASN A 24 -11.61 2.93 -7.77
N ASN A 25 -10.67 2.10 -8.23
CA ASN A 25 -10.32 0.86 -7.55
C ASN A 25 -8.87 0.45 -7.83
N ASP A 26 -7.93 0.89 -7.00
CA ASP A 26 -6.52 0.49 -7.08
C ASP A 26 -6.24 -0.78 -6.28
N ILE A 27 -5.25 -1.56 -6.72
CA ILE A 27 -4.74 -2.71 -5.96
C ILE A 27 -3.26 -2.48 -5.63
N PHE A 28 -2.98 -2.23 -4.36
CA PHE A 28 -1.61 -2.10 -3.84
C PHE A 28 -1.08 -3.47 -3.44
N ILE A 29 -0.13 -4.01 -4.22
CA ILE A 29 0.45 -5.33 -3.95
C ILE A 29 1.64 -5.18 -2.99
N LEU A 30 1.58 -5.83 -1.83
CA LEU A 30 2.64 -5.86 -0.82
C LEU A 30 3.25 -7.26 -0.75
N PRO A 31 4.31 -7.55 -1.54
CA PRO A 31 4.90 -8.86 -1.56
C PRO A 31 5.77 -9.12 -0.33
N VAL A 32 5.67 -10.33 0.24
CA VAL A 32 6.51 -10.74 1.39
C VAL A 32 8.00 -10.66 1.06
N SER A 33 8.39 -10.91 -0.19
CA SER A 33 9.78 -10.78 -0.65
C SER A 33 10.35 -9.36 -0.56
N ALA A 34 9.49 -8.33 -0.55
CA ALA A 34 9.88 -6.92 -0.36
C ALA A 34 9.75 -6.46 1.10
N ALA A 35 9.28 -7.33 2.00
CA ALA A 35 9.07 -6.97 3.39
C ALA A 35 10.39 -6.56 4.06
N VAL A 36 10.34 -5.46 4.81
CA VAL A 36 11.49 -4.91 5.53
C VAL A 36 11.37 -5.18 7.02
N ASN A 37 12.46 -5.00 7.76
CA ASN A 37 12.49 -5.14 9.22
C ASN A 37 12.65 -3.80 9.96
N SER A 38 12.58 -2.69 9.22
CA SER A 38 12.74 -1.34 9.72
C SER A 38 11.59 -0.45 9.24
N VAL A 39 10.97 0.25 10.19
CA VAL A 39 9.87 1.19 9.90
C VAL A 39 10.35 2.38 9.05
N ASN A 40 11.65 2.70 9.06
CA ASN A 40 12.21 3.81 8.30
C ASN A 40 12.30 3.54 6.78
N THR A 41 12.19 2.27 6.38
CA THR A 41 12.31 1.84 4.98
C THR A 41 11.07 1.09 4.50
N VAL A 42 9.96 1.18 5.25
CA VAL A 42 8.71 0.53 4.86
C VAL A 42 8.06 1.31 3.73
N ASP A 43 7.42 0.60 2.79
CA ASP A 43 6.64 1.24 1.74
C ASP A 43 5.45 2.01 2.33
N ILE A 44 5.16 3.18 1.78
CA ILE A 44 4.13 4.11 2.26
C ILE A 44 3.08 4.29 1.17
N ILE A 45 1.83 3.96 1.48
CA ILE A 45 0.64 4.20 0.65
C ILE A 45 -0.06 5.45 1.19
N THR A 46 -0.27 6.46 0.35
CA THR A 46 -0.73 7.80 0.80
C THR A 46 -2.17 8.16 0.45
N ASP A 47 -2.75 7.50 -0.53
CA ASP A 47 -4.01 7.86 -1.19
C ASP A 47 -5.05 6.72 -1.17
N PHE A 48 -4.91 5.77 -0.25
CA PHE A 48 -5.83 4.65 -0.11
C PHE A 48 -7.26 5.08 0.23
N ILE A 49 -8.23 4.66 -0.58
CA ILE A 49 -9.66 4.94 -0.43
C ILE A 49 -10.39 3.67 0.02
N ILE A 50 -11.00 3.74 1.22
CA ILE A 50 -11.75 2.61 1.79
C ILE A 50 -12.95 2.26 0.91
N GLY A 51 -13.08 0.98 0.53
CA GLY A 51 -14.20 0.47 -0.27
C GLY A 51 -14.03 0.67 -1.77
N GLU A 52 -12.96 1.33 -2.18
CA GLU A 52 -12.52 1.53 -3.55
C GLU A 52 -11.25 0.71 -3.78
N ASP A 53 -10.22 0.94 -2.96
CA ASP A 53 -8.92 0.30 -3.10
C ASP A 53 -8.82 -1.00 -2.31
N GLN A 54 -7.87 -1.85 -2.73
CA GLN A 54 -7.54 -3.10 -2.07
C GLN A 54 -6.03 -3.27 -1.86
N ILE A 55 -5.66 -4.06 -0.87
CA ILE A 55 -4.28 -4.45 -0.59
C ILE A 55 -4.11 -5.92 -0.94
N GLY A 56 -3.26 -6.20 -1.92
CA GLY A 56 -2.89 -7.55 -2.33
C GLY A 56 -1.78 -8.11 -1.46
N LEU A 57 -2.05 -9.22 -0.79
CA LEU A 57 -1.06 -10.00 -0.02
C LEU A 57 -0.60 -11.20 -0.84
N THR A 58 0.71 -11.45 -0.91
CA THR A 58 1.27 -12.57 -1.68
C THR A 58 1.67 -13.75 -0.77
N GLU A 59 2.16 -14.83 -1.40
CA GLU A 59 2.78 -15.97 -0.71
C GLU A 59 1.85 -16.66 0.31
N GLY A 60 0.55 -16.67 0.01
CA GLY A 60 -0.45 -17.33 0.85
C GLY A 60 -0.83 -16.56 2.11
N LEU A 61 -0.31 -15.33 2.30
CA LEU A 61 -0.77 -14.45 3.37
C LEU A 61 -2.22 -14.01 3.13
N ASN A 62 -2.97 -13.92 4.22
CA ASN A 62 -4.29 -13.32 4.28
C ASN A 62 -4.41 -12.43 5.52
N GLN A 63 -5.58 -11.80 5.72
CA GLN A 63 -5.82 -10.89 6.83
C GLN A 63 -5.56 -11.51 8.22
N ASN A 64 -5.72 -12.83 8.39
CA ASN A 64 -5.46 -13.52 9.65
C ASN A 64 -3.96 -13.76 9.92
N ASN A 65 -3.09 -13.50 8.93
CA ASN A 65 -1.65 -13.66 9.05
C ASN A 65 -0.93 -12.33 9.24
N ILE A 66 -1.66 -11.22 9.25
CA ILE A 66 -1.10 -9.87 9.42
C ILE A 66 -1.61 -9.21 10.70
N LEU A 67 -0.81 -8.29 11.21
CA LEU A 67 -1.14 -7.42 12.32
C LEU A 67 -1.21 -5.98 11.81
N LEU A 68 -2.25 -5.28 12.23
CA LEU A 68 -2.48 -3.87 11.93
C LEU A 68 -2.22 -3.04 13.18
N THR A 69 -1.19 -2.20 13.14
CA THR A 69 -0.79 -1.38 14.28
C THR A 69 -0.91 0.09 13.94
N SER A 70 -1.66 0.85 14.73
CA SER A 70 -1.69 2.31 14.60
C SER A 70 -0.34 2.88 15.02
N THR A 71 0.28 3.69 14.17
CA THR A 71 1.57 4.33 14.46
C THR A 71 1.70 5.67 13.72
N VAL A 72 2.79 6.39 13.98
CA VAL A 72 3.15 7.62 13.29
C VAL A 72 4.53 7.44 12.66
N ILE A 73 4.61 7.56 11.34
CA ILE A 73 5.86 7.52 10.58
C ILE A 73 6.09 8.90 9.98
N ASN A 74 7.26 9.51 10.23
CA ASN A 74 7.62 10.83 9.71
C ASN A 74 6.54 11.92 9.95
N GLY A 75 5.90 11.89 11.12
CA GLY A 75 4.84 12.84 11.48
C GLY A 75 3.46 12.54 10.88
N THR A 76 3.33 11.49 10.06
CA THR A 76 2.07 11.06 9.45
C THR A 76 1.46 9.90 10.24
N PRO A 77 0.27 10.05 10.84
CA PRO A 77 -0.42 8.95 11.50
C PRO A 77 -0.92 7.96 10.45
N GLY A 78 -1.05 6.69 10.83
CA GLY A 78 -1.59 5.67 9.93
C GLY A 78 -1.51 4.27 10.51
N THR A 79 -1.61 3.28 9.63
CA THR A 79 -1.59 1.87 9.99
C THR A 79 -0.39 1.19 9.38
N LEU A 80 0.45 0.62 10.24
CA LEU A 80 1.53 -0.29 9.85
C LEU A 80 0.97 -1.70 9.72
N ILE A 81 1.30 -2.35 8.61
CA ILE A 81 0.94 -3.74 8.28
C ILE A 81 2.19 -4.59 8.48
N SER A 82 2.11 -5.57 9.37
CA SER A 82 3.20 -6.51 9.64
C SER A 82 2.73 -7.95 9.61
N VAL A 83 3.64 -8.90 9.43
CA VAL A 83 3.31 -10.33 9.51
C VAL A 83 3.27 -10.76 10.99
N ILE A 84 2.24 -11.51 11.40
CA ILE A 84 2.11 -11.99 12.78
C ILE A 84 3.28 -12.92 13.13
N ASN A 85 3.78 -12.81 14.37
CA ASN A 85 4.92 -13.59 14.87
C ASN A 85 6.20 -13.44 14.03
N SER A 86 6.32 -12.35 13.28
CA SER A 86 7.48 -12.00 12.46
C SER A 86 7.87 -10.54 12.74
N ASN A 87 9.10 -10.20 12.38
CA ASN A 87 9.60 -8.81 12.41
C ASN A 87 9.54 -8.16 11.02
N GLN A 88 8.67 -8.68 10.13
CA GLN A 88 8.49 -8.21 8.77
C GLN A 88 7.36 -7.19 8.68
N PHE A 89 7.67 -6.01 8.14
CA PHE A 89 6.75 -4.95 7.78
C PHE A 89 6.49 -5.03 6.28
N LEU A 90 5.21 -5.15 5.93
CA LEU A 90 4.76 -5.25 4.55
C LEU A 90 4.51 -3.88 3.93
N GLY A 91 4.01 -2.92 4.73
CA GLY A 91 3.63 -1.61 4.24
C GLY A 91 3.04 -0.75 5.35
N PHE A 92 2.93 0.55 5.09
CA PHE A 92 2.24 1.51 5.94
C PHE A 92 1.21 2.28 5.12
N VAL A 93 0.00 2.38 5.61
CA VAL A 93 -1.07 3.16 4.98
C VAL A 93 -1.30 4.43 5.79
N ALA A 94 -0.98 5.56 5.16
CA ALA A 94 -1.09 6.87 5.79
C ALA A 94 -2.55 7.27 6.02
N ASN A 95 -2.79 8.01 7.11
CA ASN A 95 -4.06 8.61 7.49
C ASN A 95 -5.24 7.64 7.68
N LEU A 96 -4.97 6.33 7.71
CA LEU A 96 -5.97 5.31 7.97
C LEU A 96 -5.72 4.60 9.29
N SER A 97 -6.80 4.37 10.03
CA SER A 97 -6.78 3.56 11.25
C SER A 97 -6.89 2.07 10.91
N PRO A 98 -6.42 1.17 11.80
CA PRO A 98 -6.48 -0.28 11.56
C PRO A 98 -7.88 -0.78 11.20
N GLY A 99 -8.92 -0.21 11.81
CA GLY A 99 -10.30 -0.57 11.54
C GLY A 99 -10.77 -0.27 10.12
N GLY A 100 -10.17 0.73 9.46
CA GLY A 100 -10.51 1.10 8.08
C GLY A 100 -9.96 0.14 7.02
N LEU A 101 -8.93 -0.64 7.36
CA LEU A 101 -8.33 -1.63 6.46
C LEU A 101 -8.94 -3.03 6.61
N ILE A 102 -9.81 -3.23 7.60
CA ILE A 102 -10.52 -4.50 7.76
C ILE A 102 -11.33 -4.78 6.48
N ASN A 103 -11.22 -6.00 5.95
CA ASN A 103 -11.86 -6.44 4.71
C ASN A 103 -11.34 -5.76 3.43
N GLN A 104 -10.24 -5.02 3.48
CA GLN A 104 -9.59 -4.42 2.31
C GLN A 104 -8.45 -5.29 1.76
N PHE A 105 -8.23 -6.48 2.32
CA PHE A 105 -7.14 -7.37 1.93
C PHE A 105 -7.63 -8.49 1.01
N ILE A 106 -6.91 -8.71 -0.08
CA ILE A 106 -7.11 -9.85 -0.99
C ILE A 106 -5.84 -10.70 -1.04
N ALA A 107 -6.00 -12.01 -1.06
CA ALA A 107 -4.88 -12.92 -1.29
C ALA A 107 -4.61 -13.01 -2.80
N ILE A 108 -3.39 -12.69 -3.21
CA ILE A 108 -2.95 -12.77 -4.60
C ILE A 108 -2.01 -13.97 -4.74
N ASN A 109 -2.45 -14.94 -5.53
CA ASN A 109 -1.62 -16.03 -5.99
C ASN A 109 -0.91 -15.58 -7.27
N LEU A 110 0.37 -15.21 -7.13
CA LEU A 110 1.25 -15.02 -8.28
C LEU A 110 1.62 -16.40 -8.81
N ASN A 111 0.75 -16.97 -9.63
CA ASN A 111 1.07 -18.19 -10.36
C ASN A 111 2.12 -17.82 -11.42
N ASN A 112 3.34 -18.38 -11.30
CA ASN A 112 4.38 -18.32 -12.33
C ASN A 112 3.97 -19.08 -13.58
#